data_AF-A0A9E5NIY8-F1
#
_entry.id   AF-A0A9E5NIY8-F1
#
_cell.length_a   1.000
_cell.length_b   1.000
_cell.length_c   1.000
_cell.angle_alpha   90.00
_cell.angle_beta   90.00
_cell.angle_gamma   90.00
#
_symmetry.space_group_name_H-M   'P 1'
#
loop_
_entity.id
_entity.type
_entity.pdbx_description
1 polymer ?
#
loop_
_entity_poly.entity_id
_entity_poly.type
_entity_poly.pdbx_seq_one_letter_code
_entity_poly.pdbx_strand_id
1 'polypeptide(L)'
;HVRLKELAQEQAEIEELVQTYRQYKANEQELSETEGMLQESSDEELEELAREEIERLTARQEKLYEKLRLMLLPRDPKDKKNVIMEIRAGAGGDEAGLFAADLYRMYTRYAENHGWST
;
A
#
# COMPACT_ATOMS: atom_id res chain seq x y z
N HIS A 1 -6.08 -7.45 -31.23
CA HIS A 1 -4.84 -6.95 -30.62
C HIS A 1 -5.08 -5.92 -29.52
N VAL A 2 -5.87 -4.86 -29.73
CA VAL A 2 -6.16 -3.82 -28.70
C VAL A 2 -6.84 -4.41 -27.45
N ARG A 3 -7.92 -5.18 -27.63
CA ARG A 3 -8.68 -5.80 -26.52
C ARG A 3 -7.86 -6.78 -25.64
N LEU A 4 -6.85 -7.44 -26.23
CA LEU A 4 -5.95 -8.35 -25.51
C LEU A 4 -4.96 -7.58 -24.62
N LYS A 5 -4.53 -6.39 -25.09
CA LYS A 5 -3.65 -5.50 -24.33
C LYS A 5 -4.38 -4.83 -23.16
N GLU A 6 -5.64 -4.41 -23.39
CA GLU A 6 -6.51 -3.87 -22.35
C GLU A 6 -6.77 -4.90 -21.24
N LEU A 7 -7.16 -6.12 -21.60
CA LEU A 7 -7.34 -7.22 -20.65
C LEU A 7 -6.07 -7.56 -19.86
N ALA A 8 -4.90 -7.57 -20.52
CA ALA A 8 -3.63 -7.81 -19.84
C ALA A 8 -3.27 -6.67 -18.87
N GLN A 9 -3.59 -5.42 -19.20
CA GLN A 9 -3.41 -4.28 -18.30
C GLN A 9 -4.36 -4.35 -17.11
N GLU A 10 -5.65 -4.61 -17.33
CA GLU A 10 -6.63 -4.79 -16.25
C GLU A 10 -6.22 -5.94 -15.32
N GLN A 11 -5.76 -7.07 -15.87
CA GLN A 11 -5.28 -8.21 -15.10
C GLN A 11 -4.08 -7.81 -14.23
N ALA A 12 -3.07 -7.15 -14.81
CA ALA A 12 -1.90 -6.68 -14.07
C ALA A 12 -2.27 -5.66 -12.98
N GLU A 13 -3.31 -4.85 -13.20
CA GLU A 13 -3.75 -3.83 -12.24
C GLU A 13 -4.41 -4.42 -10.99
N ILE A 14 -5.07 -5.58 -11.12
CA ILE A 14 -5.78 -6.26 -10.01
C ILE A 14 -5.02 -7.46 -9.45
N GLU A 15 -3.95 -7.91 -10.11
CA GLU A 15 -3.22 -9.12 -9.73
C GLU A 15 -2.73 -9.06 -8.29
N GLU A 16 -2.11 -7.95 -7.88
CA GLU A 16 -1.60 -7.79 -6.51
C GLU A 16 -2.73 -7.81 -5.47
N LEU A 17 -3.88 -7.19 -5.80
CA LEU A 17 -5.07 -7.18 -4.94
C LEU A 17 -5.59 -8.61 -4.75
N VAL A 18 -5.73 -9.37 -5.84
CA VAL A 18 -6.21 -10.76 -5.81
C VAL A 18 -5.24 -11.65 -5.03
N GLN A 19 -3.92 -11.51 -5.24
CA GLN A 19 -2.92 -12.28 -4.51
C GLN A 19 -2.95 -11.96 -3.01
N THR A 20 -3.03 -10.68 -2.64
CA THR A 20 -3.13 -10.26 -1.23
C THR A 20 -4.41 -10.79 -0.59
N TYR A 21 -5.53 -10.78 -1.32
CA TYR A 21 -6.79 -11.34 -0.83
C TYR A 21 -6.71 -12.86 -0.61
N ARG A 22 -6.08 -13.60 -1.53
CA ARG A 22 -5.85 -15.04 -1.35
C ARG A 22 -5.00 -15.35 -0.13
N GLN A 23 -3.95 -14.55 0.11
CA GLN A 23 -3.13 -14.68 1.32
C GLN A 23 -3.93 -14.40 2.59
N TYR A 24 -4.79 -13.38 2.57
CA TYR A 24 -5.70 -13.07 3.67
C TYR A 24 -6.64 -14.25 3.98
N LYS A 25 -7.28 -14.84 2.95
CA LYS A 25 -8.16 -16.00 3.14
C LYS A 25 -7.43 -17.25 3.62
N ALA A 26 -6.21 -17.49 3.14
CA ALA A 26 -5.37 -18.59 3.64
C ALA A 26 -5.03 -18.40 5.12
N ASN A 27 -4.65 -17.19 5.53
CA ASN A 27 -4.36 -16.87 6.92
C ASN A 27 -5.60 -16.96 7.82
N GLU A 28 -6.78 -16.54 7.33
CA GLU A 28 -8.05 -16.70 8.05
C GLU A 28 -8.39 -18.18 8.29
N GLN A 29 -8.16 -19.04 7.28
CA GLN A 29 -8.34 -20.48 7.41
C GLN A 29 -7.35 -21.10 8.42
N GLU A 30 -6.07 -20.75 8.32
CA GLU A 30 -5.01 -21.21 9.23
C GLU A 30 -5.28 -20.79 10.68
N LEU A 31 -5.76 -19.57 10.90
CA LEU A 31 -6.16 -19.08 12.22
C LEU A 31 -7.33 -19.90 12.78
N SER A 32 -8.38 -20.13 11.98
CA SER A 32 -9.54 -20.92 12.41
C SER A 32 -9.16 -22.38 12.72
N GLU A 33 -8.25 -22.98 11.96
CA GLU A 33 -7.76 -24.34 12.22
C GLU A 33 -6.95 -24.39 13.53
N THR A 34 -6.09 -23.40 13.76
CA THR A 34 -5.26 -23.30 14.97
C THR A 34 -6.11 -23.05 16.22
N GLU A 35 -7.13 -22.20 16.12
CA GLU A 35 -8.11 -21.98 17.20
C GLU A 35 -8.90 -23.27 17.52
N GLY A 36 -9.24 -24.06 16.50
CA GLY A 36 -9.85 -25.38 16.68
C GLY A 36 -8.93 -26.35 17.43
N MET A 37 -7.66 -26.41 17.06
CA MET A 37 -6.66 -27.23 17.76
C MET A 37 -6.52 -26.84 19.23
N LEU A 38 -6.54 -25.54 19.54
CA LEU A 38 -6.48 -25.05 20.92
C LEU A 38 -7.70 -25.49 21.75
N GLN A 39 -8.89 -25.55 21.14
CA GLN A 39 -10.11 -25.99 21.84
C GLN A 39 -10.16 -27.51 22.09
N GLU A 40 -9.51 -28.29 21.23
CA GLU A 40 -9.50 -29.76 21.31
C GLU A 40 -8.30 -30.32 22.09
N SER A 41 -7.27 -29.50 22.34
CA SER A 41 -6.08 -29.91 23.09
C SER A 41 -6.37 -30.10 24.58
N SER A 42 -5.64 -31.04 25.18
CA SER A 42 -5.54 -31.19 26.65
C SER A 42 -4.08 -31.22 27.12
N ASP A 43 -3.15 -30.89 26.22
CA ASP A 43 -1.72 -30.84 26.46
C ASP A 43 -1.30 -29.36 26.58
N GLU A 44 -0.76 -29.00 27.74
CA GLU A 44 -0.40 -27.63 28.12
C GLU A 44 0.72 -27.05 27.24
N GLU A 45 1.67 -27.88 26.78
CA GLU A 45 2.74 -27.46 25.87
C GLU A 45 2.16 -27.17 24.47
N LEU A 46 1.22 -28.00 24.02
CA LEU A 46 0.54 -27.81 22.74
C LEU A 46 -0.37 -26.57 22.75
N GLU A 47 -1.02 -26.29 23.89
CA GLU A 47 -1.84 -25.08 24.07
C GLU A 47 -0.99 -23.80 24.00
N GLU A 48 0.18 -23.78 24.63
CA GLU A 48 1.09 -22.63 24.62
C GLU A 48 1.56 -22.33 23.18
N LEU A 49 1.99 -23.35 22.45
CA LEU A 49 2.39 -23.23 21.04
C LEU A 49 1.24 -22.72 20.15
N ALA A 50 0.03 -23.22 20.35
CA ALA A 50 -1.14 -22.77 19.59
C ALA A 50 -1.50 -21.30 19.89
N ARG A 51 -1.32 -20.83 21.14
CA ARG A 51 -1.54 -19.40 21.48
C ARG A 51 -0.54 -18.49 20.80
N GLU A 52 0.75 -18.86 20.79
CA GLU A 52 1.78 -18.09 20.08
C GLU A 52 1.51 -18.04 18.57
N GLU A 53 1.07 -19.16 18.00
CA GLU A 53 0.67 -19.27 16.60
C GLU A 53 -0.52 -18.35 16.28
N ILE A 54 -1.57 -18.38 17.09
CA ILE A 54 -2.75 -17.51 16.98
C ILE A 54 -2.36 -16.03 17.03
N GLU A 55 -1.47 -15.64 17.95
CA GLU A 55 -0.99 -14.26 18.04
C GLU A 55 -0.28 -13.83 16.75
N ARG A 56 0.60 -14.70 16.22
CA ARG A 56 1.31 -14.44 14.96
C ARG A 56 0.36 -14.33 13.78
N LEU A 57 -0.60 -15.25 13.66
CA LEU A 57 -1.59 -15.28 12.57
C LEU A 57 -2.53 -14.08 12.64
N THR A 58 -2.92 -13.65 13.84
CA THR A 58 -3.73 -12.44 14.06
C THR A 58 -2.98 -11.19 13.60
N ALA A 59 -1.73 -11.03 14.03
CA ALA A 59 -0.89 -9.89 13.61
C ALA A 59 -0.65 -9.89 12.08
N ARG A 60 -0.54 -11.06 11.46
CA ARG A 60 -0.44 -11.18 10.00
C ARG A 60 -1.76 -10.83 9.31
N GLN A 61 -2.90 -11.24 9.87
CA GLN A 61 -4.23 -10.92 9.37
C GLN A 61 -4.45 -9.40 9.33
N GLU A 62 -4.12 -8.69 10.41
CA GLU A 62 -4.25 -7.22 10.48
C GLU A 62 -3.41 -6.53 9.41
N LYS A 63 -2.16 -6.95 9.20
CA LYS A 63 -1.29 -6.41 8.15
C LYS A 63 -1.86 -6.62 6.76
N LEU A 64 -2.39 -7.82 6.49
CA LEU A 64 -3.02 -8.14 5.21
C LEU A 64 -4.31 -7.34 5.02
N TYR A 65 -5.10 -7.15 6.08
CA TYR A 65 -6.31 -6.33 6.06
C TYR A 65 -6.00 -4.87 5.73
N GLU A 66 -5.05 -4.24 6.42
CA GLU A 66 -4.66 -2.84 6.12
C GLU A 66 -4.09 -2.71 4.71
N LYS A 67 -3.28 -3.68 4.25
CA LYS A 67 -2.78 -3.70 2.87
C LYS A 67 -3.95 -3.74 1.86
N LEU A 68 -4.93 -4.63 2.07
CA LEU A 68 -6.13 -4.70 1.23
C LEU A 68 -6.94 -3.40 1.27
N ARG A 69 -7.15 -2.84 2.46
CA ARG A 69 -7.88 -1.59 2.65
C ARG A 69 -7.26 -0.44 1.87
N LEU A 70 -5.94 -0.30 1.92
CA LEU A 70 -5.20 0.70 1.14
C LEU A 70 -5.33 0.47 -0.37
N MET A 71 -5.28 -0.79 -0.83
CA MET A 71 -5.43 -1.14 -2.24
C MET A 71 -6.84 -0.89 -2.80
N LEU A 72 -7.87 -0.97 -1.95
CA LEU A 72 -9.26 -0.73 -2.31
C LEU A 72 -9.62 0.76 -2.31
N LEU A 73 -8.73 1.64 -1.83
CA LEU A 73 -8.91 3.07 -2.03
C LEU A 73 -8.96 3.36 -3.53
N PRO A 74 -9.92 4.19 -3.98
CA PRO A 74 -10.04 4.54 -5.38
C PRO A 74 -8.72 5.17 -5.83
N ARG A 75 -8.02 4.50 -6.76
CA ARG A 75 -6.83 5.05 -7.41
C ARG A 75 -7.27 6.30 -8.19
N ASP A 76 -6.59 7.42 -8.01
CA ASP A 76 -6.86 8.59 -8.84
C ASP A 76 -6.38 8.24 -10.27
N PRO A 77 -7.23 8.36 -11.30
CA PRO A 77 -6.82 8.13 -12.69
C PRO A 77 -5.65 9.03 -13.15
N LYS A 78 -5.27 10.04 -12.35
CA LYS A 78 -4.11 10.92 -12.57
C LYS A 78 -2.86 10.49 -11.80
N ASP A 79 -2.92 9.55 -10.86
CA ASP A 79 -1.76 9.12 -10.04
C ASP A 79 -0.57 8.64 -10.88
N LYS A 80 -0.84 8.10 -12.08
CA LYS A 80 0.18 7.61 -13.02
C LYS A 80 0.67 8.67 -14.01
N LYS A 81 0.19 9.93 -13.93
CA LYS A 81 0.51 10.99 -14.90
C LYS A 81 1.56 11.94 -14.36
N ASN A 82 2.34 12.52 -15.26
CA ASN A 82 3.24 13.62 -14.94
C ASN A 82 2.44 14.84 -14.46
N VAL A 83 3.02 15.59 -13.52
CA VAL A 83 2.46 16.82 -12.97
C VAL A 83 3.22 18.02 -13.52
N ILE A 84 2.50 19.09 -13.84
CA ILE A 84 3.10 20.40 -14.14
C ILE A 84 2.94 21.24 -12.88
N MET A 85 4.06 21.70 -12.32
CA MET A 85 4.08 22.58 -11.14
C MET A 85 4.42 24.00 -11.58
N GLU A 86 3.53 24.95 -11.27
CA GLU A 86 3.74 26.36 -11.55
C GLU A 86 3.89 27.13 -10.23
N ILE A 87 4.99 27.86 -10.08
CA ILE A 87 5.30 28.66 -8.88
C ILE A 87 5.27 30.13 -9.30
N ARG A 88 4.31 30.88 -8.75
CA ARG A 88 4.12 32.31 -9.02
C ARG A 88 4.37 33.11 -7.75
N ALA A 89 5.11 34.21 -7.86
CA ALA A 89 5.24 35.16 -6.76
C ALA A 89 3.86 35.80 -6.45
N GLY A 90 3.49 35.80 -5.17
CA GLY A 90 2.29 36.47 -4.68
C GLY A 90 2.53 37.94 -4.36
N ALA A 91 1.75 38.49 -3.43
CA ALA A 91 2.02 39.82 -2.87
C ALA A 91 3.30 39.79 -2.02
N GLY A 92 4.08 40.88 -2.03
CA GLY A 92 5.34 40.98 -1.28
C GLY A 92 6.55 41.42 -2.10
N GLY A 93 6.38 41.76 -3.38
CA GLY A 93 7.44 42.33 -4.21
C GLY A 93 8.64 41.38 -4.36
N ASP A 94 9.85 41.90 -4.19
CA ASP A 94 11.10 41.15 -4.41
C ASP A 94 11.24 39.94 -3.47
N GLU A 95 10.73 40.03 -2.24
CA GLU A 95 10.77 38.94 -1.26
C GLU A 95 9.88 37.76 -1.70
N ALA A 96 8.73 38.04 -2.32
CA ALA A 96 7.86 37.00 -2.87
C ALA A 96 8.53 36.30 -4.07
N GLY A 97 9.31 37.03 -4.87
CA GLY A 97 10.12 36.47 -5.95
C GLY A 97 11.25 35.56 -5.44
N LEU A 98 11.95 35.97 -4.39
CA LEU A 98 12.98 35.16 -3.75
C LEU A 98 12.40 33.87 -3.15
N PHE A 99 11.26 33.97 -2.48
CA PHE A 99 10.58 32.80 -1.92
C PHE A 99 10.06 31.84 -2.99
N ALA A 100 9.54 32.36 -4.11
CA ALA A 100 9.16 31.53 -5.27
C ALA A 100 10.38 30.75 -5.82
N ALA A 101 11.55 31.38 -5.88
CA ALA A 101 12.79 30.71 -6.28
C ALA A 101 13.24 29.64 -5.28
N ASP A 102 13.03 29.86 -3.98
CA ASP A 102 13.31 28.86 -2.94
C ASP A 102 12.40 27.65 -3.04
N LEU A 103 11.10 27.85 -3.25
CA LEU A 103 10.15 26.75 -3.49
C LEU A 103 10.52 25.95 -4.74
N TYR A 104 10.89 26.64 -5.83
CA TYR A 104 11.35 25.98 -7.04
C TYR A 104 12.56 25.08 -6.75
N ARG A 105 13.60 25.62 -6.11
CA ARG A 105 14.79 24.84 -5.72
C ARG A 105 14.44 23.67 -4.81
N MET A 106 13.53 23.86 -3.86
CA MET A 106 13.10 22.82 -2.94
C MET A 106 12.44 21.65 -3.68
N TYR A 107 11.49 21.95 -4.57
CA TYR A 107 10.77 20.91 -5.31
C TYR A 107 11.63 20.24 -6.38
N THR A 108 12.52 20.97 -7.05
CA THR A 108 13.51 20.38 -7.96
C THR A 108 14.38 19.36 -7.23
N ARG A 109 14.96 19.73 -6.09
CA ARG A 109 15.78 18.80 -5.28
C ARG A 109 14.98 17.61 -4.77
N TYR A 110 13.73 17.81 -4.36
CA TYR A 110 12.87 16.71 -3.94
C TYR A 110 12.67 15.71 -5.10
N ALA A 111 12.34 16.20 -6.29
CA ALA A 111 12.12 15.38 -7.47
C ALA A 111 13.40 14.65 -7.91
N GLU A 112 14.55 15.33 -7.92
CA GLU A 112 15.87 14.71 -8.16
C GLU A 112 16.15 13.57 -7.17
N ASN A 113 15.89 13.78 -5.87
CA ASN A 113 16.07 12.76 -4.83
C ASN A 113 15.16 11.54 -5.00
N HIS A 114 14.00 11.72 -5.67
CA HIS A 114 13.08 10.63 -6.00
C HIS A 114 13.33 10.04 -7.41
N GLY A 115 14.39 10.49 -8.09
CA GLY A 115 14.76 10.02 -9.44
C GLY A 115 13.82 10.50 -10.55
N TRP A 116 13.06 11.57 -10.30
CA TRP A 116 12.14 12.14 -11.28
C TRP A 116 12.89 13.11 -12.21
N SER A 117 12.47 13.17 -13.47
CA SER A 117 12.97 14.18 -14.41
C SER A 117 12.31 15.53 -14.10
N THR A 118 13.12 16.57 -13.90
CA THR A 118 12.68 17.95 -13.62
C THR A 118 13.05 18.91 -14.73
#